data_AF-A0A2K9ESI8-F1
#
_entry.id   AF-A0A2K9ESI8-F1
#
_cell.length_a   1.000
_cell.length_b   1.000
_cell.length_c   1.000
_cell.angle_alpha   90.00
_cell.angle_beta   90.00
_cell.angle_gamma   90.00
#
_symmetry.space_group_name_H-M   'P 1'
#
loop_
_entity.id
_entity.type
_entity.pdbx_description
1 polymer ?
#
loop_
_entity_poly.entity_id
_entity_poly.type
_entity_poly.pdbx_seq_one_letter_code
_entity_poly.pdbx_strand_id
1 'polypeptide(L)'
;MTFKSIRDKLFVVSGSTSFFFWLKILIGIYINLAIDRFVGGVEDMRVKITLACGECKRRNYNTMKNRKNDPDRLEMRKYCKFCRKHTSHKETR
;
A
#
# COMPACT_ATOMS: atom_id res chain seq x y z
N MET A 1 11.16 48.36 -16.50
CA MET A 1 10.22 48.44 -15.37
C MET A 1 10.68 47.47 -14.31
N THR A 2 11.19 48.00 -13.22
CA THR A 2 12.05 47.32 -12.26
C THR A 2 11.24 46.50 -11.25
N PHE A 3 11.57 45.21 -11.21
CA PHE A 3 11.27 44.28 -10.12
C PHE A 3 11.97 44.74 -8.85
N LYS A 4 11.36 45.64 -8.07
CA LYS A 4 11.77 45.88 -6.68
C LYS A 4 10.64 46.55 -5.93
N SER A 5 10.41 46.11 -4.70
CA SER A 5 9.60 46.79 -3.69
C SER A 5 8.12 46.37 -3.55
N ILE A 6 7.85 45.08 -3.29
CA ILE A 6 6.69 44.69 -2.45
C ILE A 6 7.04 43.50 -1.53
N ARG A 7 8.29 43.39 -1.07
CA ARG A 7 8.68 42.41 -0.02
C ARG A 7 9.10 43.03 1.31
N ASP A 8 9.09 44.35 1.43
CA ASP A 8 9.72 45.04 2.58
C ASP A 8 8.77 45.93 3.38
N LYS A 9 7.45 45.64 3.39
CA LYS A 9 6.47 46.31 4.27
C LYS A 9 5.59 45.35 5.05
N LEU A 10 6.16 44.23 5.49
CA LEU A 10 5.50 43.35 6.46
C LEU A 10 6.48 42.91 7.55
N PHE A 11 7.20 43.87 8.12
CA PHE A 11 8.01 43.65 9.31
C PHE A 11 7.78 44.85 10.23
N VAL A 12 6.75 44.75 11.07
CA VAL A 12 6.59 45.34 12.42
C VAL A 12 5.10 45.19 12.78
N VAL A 13 4.75 44.03 13.35
CA VAL A 13 3.77 43.95 14.44
C VAL A 13 4.32 42.91 15.40
N SER A 14 4.66 43.37 16.60
CA SER A 14 4.91 42.57 17.79
C SER A 14 3.78 41.56 18.00
N GLY A 15 4.07 40.28 17.73
CA GLY A 15 3.13 39.18 17.92
C GLY A 15 3.91 37.91 18.21
N SER A 16 3.89 37.53 19.50
CA SER A 16 4.44 36.30 20.08
C SER A 16 4.75 35.18 19.06
N THR A 17 6.03 34.82 18.94
CA THR A 17 6.48 33.64 18.18
C THR A 17 5.73 32.36 18.59
N SER A 18 5.10 32.35 19.77
CA SER A 18 4.19 31.30 20.24
C SER A 18 2.96 31.13 19.36
N PHE A 19 2.38 32.20 18.80
CA PHE A 19 1.16 32.10 17.99
C PHE A 19 1.41 31.36 16.66
N PHE A 20 2.50 31.69 15.97
CA PHE A 20 2.90 30.98 14.76
C PHE A 20 3.35 29.55 15.05
N PHE A 21 3.93 29.30 16.23
CA PHE A 21 4.29 27.95 16.68
C PHE A 21 3.05 27.09 16.92
N TRP A 22 2.05 27.60 17.65
CA TRP A 22 0.77 26.94 17.87
C TRP A 22 -0.04 26.78 16.58
N LEU A 23 -0.01 27.76 15.67
CA LEU A 23 -0.67 27.64 14.36
C LEU A 23 -0.01 26.55 13.48
N LYS A 24 1.33 26.45 13.49
CA LYS A 24 2.05 25.36 12.81
C LYS A 24 1.74 24.00 13.45
N ILE A 25 1.60 23.94 14.78
CA ILE A 25 1.16 22.72 15.50
C ILE A 25 -0.27 22.35 15.11
N LEU A 26 -1.22 23.28 15.13
CA LEU A 26 -2.62 23.03 14.79
C LEU A 26 -2.80 22.65 13.31
N ILE A 27 -2.09 23.34 12.40
CA ILE A 27 -2.04 22.98 10.97
C ILE A 27 -1.41 21.58 10.79
N GLY A 28 -0.32 21.28 11.50
CA GLY A 28 0.32 19.96 11.46
C GLY A 28 -0.58 18.84 12.00
N ILE A 29 -1.30 19.08 13.10
CA ILE A 29 -2.28 18.13 13.66
C ILE A 29 -3.44 17.93 12.69
N TYR A 30 -3.97 18.99 12.07
CA TYR A 30 -5.03 18.89 11.06
C TYR A 30 -4.58 18.13 9.80
N ILE A 31 -3.34 18.36 9.32
CA ILE A 31 -2.76 17.63 8.19
C ILE A 31 -2.61 16.14 8.53
N ASN A 32 -2.06 15.78 9.69
CA ASN A 32 -1.91 14.38 10.09
C ASN A 32 -3.28 13.67 10.26
N LEU A 33 -4.24 14.31 10.94
CA LEU A 33 -5.61 13.77 11.09
C LEU A 33 -6.40 13.68 9.76
N ALA A 34 -6.02 14.45 8.74
CA ALA A 34 -6.61 14.39 7.40
C ALA A 34 -5.99 13.30 6.52
N ILE A 35 -4.68 13.03 6.67
CA ILE A 35 -3.98 11.97 5.92
C ILE A 35 -4.53 10.58 6.29
N ASP A 36 -4.81 10.32 7.57
CA ASP A 36 -5.38 9.04 8.04
C ASP A 36 -6.75 8.72 7.44
N ARG A 37 -7.51 9.74 7.00
CA ARG A 37 -8.81 9.57 6.33
C ARG A 37 -8.72 9.28 4.84
N PHE A 38 -7.59 9.57 4.19
CA PHE A 38 -7.44 9.43 2.74
C PHE A 38 -6.81 8.10 2.32
N VAL A 39 -6.14 7.39 3.23
CA VAL A 39 -5.64 6.02 2.99
C VAL A 39 -6.78 5.00 3.23
N GLY A 40 -7.92 5.24 2.58
CA GLY A 40 -8.99 4.25 2.44
C GLY A 40 -8.54 3.17 1.48
N GLY A 41 -8.45 1.94 1.97
CA GLY A 41 -7.84 0.80 1.29
C GLY A 41 -8.30 0.59 -0.15
N VAL A 42 -7.32 0.48 -1.05
CA VAL A 42 -7.52 -0.10 -2.37
C VAL A 42 -7.83 -1.58 -2.17
N GLU A 43 -9.08 -2.00 -2.37
CA GLU A 43 -9.38 -3.42 -2.56
C GLU A 43 -8.71 -3.89 -3.85
N ASP A 44 -7.50 -4.44 -3.70
CA ASP A 44 -6.75 -5.01 -4.79
C ASP A 44 -7.52 -6.23 -5.30
N MET A 45 -8.05 -6.16 -6.54
CA MET A 45 -8.81 -7.27 -7.17
C MET A 45 -7.97 -8.53 -7.39
N ARG A 46 -6.67 -8.46 -7.08
CA ARG A 46 -5.73 -9.57 -7.10
C ARG A 46 -5.89 -10.37 -5.81
N VAL A 47 -6.49 -11.55 -5.94
CA VAL A 47 -6.69 -12.47 -4.81
C VAL A 47 -5.43 -13.30 -4.62
N LYS A 48 -4.90 -13.33 -3.39
CA LYS A 48 -3.82 -14.24 -3.01
C LYS A 48 -4.35 -15.66 -2.95
N ILE A 49 -3.74 -16.55 -3.71
CA ILE A 49 -4.04 -17.97 -3.74
C ILE A 49 -2.83 -18.78 -3.29
N THR A 50 -3.10 -19.94 -2.70
CA THR A 50 -2.07 -20.89 -2.31
C THR A 50 -2.11 -22.11 -3.21
N LEU A 51 -0.96 -22.62 -3.63
CA LEU A 51 -0.89 -23.85 -4.43
C LEU A 51 -0.36 -24.99 -3.56
N ALA A 52 -1.11 -26.09 -3.52
CA ALA A 52 -0.74 -27.29 -2.81
C ALA A 52 -0.27 -28.39 -3.76
N CYS A 53 0.79 -29.09 -3.38
CA CYS A 53 1.27 -30.27 -4.10
C CYS A 53 0.25 -31.40 -4.03
N GLY A 54 -0.06 -32.05 -5.15
CA GLY A 54 -1.02 -33.17 -5.19
C GLY A 54 -0.61 -34.39 -4.36
N GLU A 55 0.69 -34.61 -4.14
CA GLU A 55 1.19 -35.80 -3.46
C GLU A 55 1.38 -35.59 -1.96
N CYS A 56 2.19 -34.60 -1.56
CA CYS A 56 2.46 -34.33 -0.16
C CYS A 56 1.41 -33.42 0.50
N LYS A 57 0.46 -32.88 -0.27
CA LYS A 57 -0.62 -31.98 0.17
C LYS A 57 -0.14 -30.73 0.92
N ARG A 58 1.16 -30.43 0.84
CA ARG A 58 1.77 -29.24 1.44
C ARG A 58 1.54 -28.03 0.54
N ARG A 59 1.18 -26.91 1.17
CA ARG A 59 1.05 -25.59 0.56
C ARG A 59 2.45 -24.98 0.46
N ASN A 60 3.00 -24.92 -0.76
CA ASN A 60 4.40 -24.53 -0.99
C ASN A 60 4.54 -23.18 -1.69
N TYR A 61 3.50 -22.72 -2.38
CA TYR A 61 3.56 -21.52 -3.20
C TYR A 61 2.38 -20.62 -2.90
N ASN A 62 2.66 -19.32 -2.82
CA ASN A 62 1.67 -18.26 -2.76
C ASN A 62 1.78 -17.46 -4.06
N THR A 63 0.70 -17.35 -4.80
CA THR A 63 0.62 -16.56 -6.03
C THR A 63 -0.59 -15.65 -5.97
N MET A 64 -0.60 -14.60 -6.78
CA MET A 64 -1.77 -13.73 -6.91
C MET A 64 -2.48 -14.12 -8.20
N LYS A 65 -3.80 -14.33 -8.15
CA LYS A 65 -4.61 -14.49 -9.37
C LYS A 65 -5.63 -13.36 -9.48
N ASN A 66 -5.99 -13.03 -10.71
CA ASN A 66 -7.10 -12.13 -10.98
C ASN A 66 -8.37 -12.95 -11.19
N ARG A 67 -9.32 -12.86 -10.25
CA ARG A 67 -10.56 -13.64 -10.28
C ARG A 67 -11.44 -13.36 -11.53
N LYS A 68 -11.25 -12.21 -12.19
CA LYS A 68 -12.02 -11.82 -13.38
C LYS A 68 -11.53 -12.49 -14.67
N ASN A 69 -10.22 -12.68 -14.81
CA ASN A 69 -9.62 -13.20 -16.04
C ASN A 69 -9.64 -14.74 -16.06
N ASP A 70 -9.35 -15.35 -14.91
CA ASP A 70 -9.20 -16.80 -14.77
C ASP A 70 -10.08 -17.30 -13.60
N PRO A 71 -11.37 -17.58 -13.84
CA PRO A 71 -12.29 -18.07 -12.81
C PRO A 71 -12.00 -19.53 -12.42
N ASP A 72 -11.37 -20.30 -13.31
CA ASP A 72 -11.12 -21.72 -13.14
C ASP A 72 -10.04 -22.03 -12.09
N ARG A 73 -10.05 -23.26 -11.60
CA ARG A 73 -9.08 -23.74 -10.61
C ARG A 73 -7.72 -23.92 -11.28
N LEU A 74 -6.71 -23.18 -10.80
CA LEU A 74 -5.38 -23.23 -11.40
C LEU A 74 -4.65 -24.53 -11.04
N GLU A 75 -4.22 -25.26 -12.07
CA GLU A 75 -3.36 -26.45 -11.94
C GLU A 75 -2.06 -26.22 -12.71
N MET A 76 -0.91 -26.26 -12.00
CA MET A 76 0.40 -26.03 -12.61
C MET A 76 1.41 -27.09 -12.18
N ARG A 77 2.29 -27.52 -13.08
CA ARG A 77 3.42 -28.39 -12.74
C ARG A 77 4.52 -27.56 -12.10
N LYS A 78 4.75 -27.75 -10.80
CA LYS A 78 5.78 -27.06 -10.02
C LYS A 78 6.65 -28.07 -9.29
N TYR A 79 7.88 -27.69 -8.99
CA TYR A 79 8.79 -28.52 -8.20
C TYR A 79 8.33 -28.60 -6.75
N CYS A 80 8.31 -29.78 -6.15
CA CYS A 80 8.06 -29.92 -4.72
C CYS A 80 9.39 -30.22 -3.99
N LYS A 81 9.83 -29.32 -3.10
CA LYS A 81 11.05 -29.53 -2.29
C LYS A 81 11.01 -30.80 -1.45
N PHE A 82 9.82 -31.22 -1.01
CA PHE A 82 9.64 -32.39 -0.16
C PHE A 82 9.61 -33.70 -0.95
N CYS A 83 8.90 -33.73 -2.09
CA CYS A 83 8.87 -34.92 -2.95
C CYS A 83 10.09 -35.02 -3.86
N ARG A 84 10.89 -33.94 -3.97
CA ARG A 84 12.05 -33.80 -4.87
C ARG A 84 11.75 -34.07 -6.34
N LYS A 85 10.51 -33.80 -6.78
CA LYS A 85 10.05 -33.98 -8.17
C LYS A 85 9.02 -32.93 -8.56
N HIS A 86 8.80 -32.78 -9.86
CA HIS A 86 7.78 -31.90 -10.43
C HIS A 86 6.42 -32.57 -10.43
N THR A 87 5.50 -32.03 -9.64
CA THR A 87 4.16 -32.56 -9.44
C THR A 87 3.12 -31.52 -9.83
N SER A 88 1.90 -31.98 -10.12
CA SER A 88 0.76 -31.10 -10.29
C SER A 88 0.44 -30.44 -8.96
N HIS A 89 0.54 -29.12 -8.93
CA HIS A 89 0.10 -28.29 -7.81
C HIS A 89 -1.25 -27.70 -8.15
N LYS A 90 -2.20 -27.84 -7.23
CA LYS A 90 -3.59 -27.37 -7.38
C LYS A 90 -3.84 -26.22 -6.41
N GLU A 91 -4.62 -25.25 -6.87
CA GLU A 91 -5.08 -24.16 -6.02
C GLU A 91 -5.83 -24.68 -4.78
N THR A 92 -5.49 -24.12 -3.63
CA THR A 92 -6.09 -24.33 -2.32
C THR A 92 -6.56 -22.96 -1.81
N ARG A 93 -7.71 -22.97 -1.12
CA ARG A 93 -8.51 -21.81 -0.68
C ARG A 93 -7.71 -20.56 -0.32
#